data_AF-A0NV08-F1
#
_entry.id   AF-A0NV08-F1
#
_cell.length_a   1.000
_cell.length_b   1.000
_cell.length_c   1.000
_cell.angle_alpha   90.00
_cell.angle_beta   90.00
_cell.angle_gamma   90.00
#
_symmetry.space_group_name_H-M   'P 1'
#
loop_
_entity.id
_entity.type
_entity.pdbx_description
1 polymer ?
#
loop_
_entity_poly.entity_id
_entity_poly.type
_entity_poly.pdbx_seq_one_letter_code
_entity_poly.pdbx_strand_id
1 'polypeptide(L)'
;MILIVGLLTALKIFAAANSHFVEDEAYYRLWGLSPALSYYDHPPMIGWWIGIGQALFGDTVFAVRALVIVSGVVGSLALWRTASLLFGRPAAGWSVLFLNASLLVGIGGILATPDAPSVLFWGLSLWALTELSASKNANWWLMIGLMAGCGLLAKYSVLFLGAGIVLWLVWVPDARRWWRCWQLWAGGLLALLCFSPVLYWNHAHDWVSFYKQFGRAGTEGYTARYVPEFLGALIGLLNPLIAVLAAAGSITLFKGLRARENAASLLLLTVLPFLLYLVYHSLHSRVQANWPAPLFPAFAMMAAVFVTNRPAGGALWQRLAQAGVALGLAVAVVVQLHAVWPITGTFARKDPTFQLRGWPEIGQEVKALADREGAGFVATTSYGLNGQLDFLLKDDLPVFQLTERIRYIMQPEADLSLFDGPGLYVAEKRRNREGDLRRSFANVEEVAELTRKVKDVPLEKLVVYKVDGRIGPVFEPVDSK
;
A
#
# COMPACT_ATOMS: atom_id res chain seq x y z
N MET A 1 2.92 -20.86 -16.48
CA MET A 1 2.56 -19.49 -16.04
C MET A 1 1.11 -19.42 -15.56
N ILE A 2 0.11 -19.59 -16.42
CA ILE A 2 -1.32 -19.44 -16.05
C ILE A 2 -1.69 -20.27 -14.82
N LEU A 3 -1.35 -21.56 -14.81
CA LEU A 3 -1.62 -22.44 -13.66
C LEU A 3 -0.97 -21.92 -12.36
N ILE A 4 0.28 -21.46 -12.42
CA ILE A 4 1.01 -20.94 -11.25
C ILE A 4 0.34 -19.68 -10.71
N VAL A 5 0.01 -18.73 -11.59
CA VAL A 5 -0.67 -17.48 -11.20
C VAL A 5 -2.07 -17.80 -10.66
N GLY A 6 -2.81 -18.69 -11.30
CA GLY A 6 -4.13 -19.12 -10.84
C GLY A 6 -4.10 -19.75 -9.45
N LEU A 7 -3.14 -20.64 -9.17
CA LEU A 7 -2.96 -21.24 -7.85
C LEU A 7 -2.57 -20.20 -6.79
N LEU A 8 -1.67 -19.26 -7.12
CA LEU A 8 -1.33 -18.17 -6.20
C LEU A 8 -2.52 -17.25 -5.93
N THR A 9 -3.33 -16.93 -6.94
CA THR A 9 -4.56 -16.15 -6.77
C THR A 9 -5.56 -16.90 -5.89
N ALA A 10 -5.72 -18.22 -6.07
CA ALA A 10 -6.57 -19.03 -5.20
C ALA A 10 -6.09 -19.02 -3.74
N LEU A 11 -4.78 -19.14 -3.53
CA LEU A 11 -4.17 -19.01 -2.20
C LEU A 11 -4.43 -17.62 -1.58
N LYS A 12 -4.30 -16.55 -2.38
CA LYS A 12 -4.58 -15.17 -1.94
C LYS A 12 -6.03 -14.97 -1.54
N ILE A 13 -6.98 -15.53 -2.31
CA ILE A 13 -8.40 -15.50 -1.96
C ILE A 13 -8.63 -16.22 -0.63
N PHE A 14 -8.05 -17.41 -0.47
CA PHE A 14 -8.14 -18.17 0.77
C PHE A 14 -7.57 -17.38 1.95
N ALA A 15 -6.36 -16.82 1.83
CA ALA A 15 -5.73 -16.05 2.89
C ALA A 15 -6.48 -14.74 3.21
N ALA A 16 -6.97 -14.04 2.19
CA ALA A 16 -7.72 -12.79 2.36
C ALA A 16 -9.04 -13.01 3.12
N ALA A 17 -9.69 -14.16 2.93
CA ALA A 17 -10.94 -14.48 3.62
C ALA A 17 -10.73 -15.00 5.06
N ASN A 18 -9.58 -15.59 5.39
CA ASN A 18 -9.39 -16.31 6.65
C ASN A 18 -8.34 -15.70 7.59
N SER A 19 -7.57 -14.69 7.16
CA SER A 19 -6.64 -13.96 8.04
C SER A 19 -7.26 -12.65 8.54
N HIS A 20 -6.87 -12.20 9.73
CA HIS A 20 -7.33 -10.92 10.30
C HIS A 20 -6.76 -9.71 9.56
N PHE A 21 -7.06 -8.48 10.00
CA PHE A 21 -6.47 -7.26 9.42
C PHE A 21 -5.06 -6.98 9.94
N VAL A 22 -4.23 -6.36 9.10
CA VAL A 22 -3.13 -5.50 9.61
C VAL A 22 -3.69 -4.15 10.07
N GLU A 23 -2.93 -3.38 10.86
CA GLU A 23 -3.36 -2.08 11.40
C GLU A 23 -3.90 -1.12 10.32
N ASP A 24 -3.17 -0.99 9.21
CA ASP A 24 -3.54 -0.12 8.09
C ASP A 24 -4.88 -0.54 7.44
N GLU A 25 -5.12 -1.84 7.26
CA GLU A 25 -6.35 -2.32 6.65
C GLU A 25 -7.56 -2.07 7.55
N ALA A 26 -7.39 -2.26 8.86
CA ALA A 26 -8.44 -2.00 9.83
C ALA A 26 -8.80 -0.50 9.86
N TYR A 27 -7.83 0.38 9.66
CA TYR A 27 -8.06 1.82 9.52
C TYR A 27 -8.69 2.19 8.17
N TYR A 28 -8.16 1.70 7.04
CA TYR A 28 -8.71 1.99 5.72
C TYR A 28 -10.10 1.37 5.51
N ARG A 29 -10.48 0.34 6.28
CA ARG A 29 -11.86 -0.14 6.38
C ARG A 29 -12.84 1.00 6.70
N LEU A 30 -12.46 1.90 7.60
CA LEU A 30 -13.28 3.05 7.99
C LEU A 30 -13.49 4.02 6.82
N TRP A 31 -12.53 4.12 5.90
CA TRP A 31 -12.66 4.95 4.70
C TRP A 31 -13.66 4.36 3.72
N GLY A 32 -13.78 3.02 3.66
CA GLY A 32 -14.82 2.37 2.87
C GLY A 32 -16.22 2.54 3.44
N LEU A 33 -16.34 2.58 4.78
CA LEU A 33 -17.60 2.86 5.47
C LEU A 33 -18.02 4.34 5.38
N SER A 34 -17.06 5.25 5.20
CA SER A 34 -17.32 6.68 5.04
C SER A 34 -16.48 7.27 3.90
N PRO A 35 -16.86 7.00 2.63
CA PRO A 35 -16.09 7.46 1.48
C PRO A 35 -16.02 8.98 1.37
N ALA A 36 -14.80 9.51 1.24
CA ALA A 36 -14.51 10.92 1.00
C ALA A 36 -13.74 11.15 -0.31
N LEU A 37 -13.59 12.43 -0.68
CA LEU A 37 -12.85 12.86 -1.88
C LEU A 37 -11.33 12.73 -1.74
N SER A 38 -10.82 12.75 -0.50
CA SER A 38 -9.44 12.44 -0.12
C SER A 38 -9.40 12.25 1.40
N TYR A 39 -8.26 11.83 1.92
CA TYR A 39 -8.04 11.65 3.35
C TYR A 39 -6.71 12.30 3.77
N TYR A 40 -6.52 12.48 5.08
CA TYR A 40 -5.30 13.05 5.63
C TYR A 40 -4.05 12.28 5.20
N ASP A 41 -4.08 10.95 5.28
CA ASP A 41 -2.93 10.11 4.95
C ASP A 41 -2.69 10.00 3.45
N HIS A 42 -3.73 9.73 2.66
CA HIS A 42 -3.61 9.35 1.26
C HIS A 42 -4.81 9.79 0.40
N PRO A 43 -4.63 9.83 -0.93
CA PRO A 43 -5.73 9.87 -1.90
C PRO A 43 -6.75 8.74 -1.73
N PRO A 44 -7.95 8.86 -2.32
CA PRO A 44 -9.10 8.11 -1.85
C PRO A 44 -9.27 6.70 -2.45
N MET A 45 -8.51 6.32 -3.48
CA MET A 45 -8.80 5.13 -4.29
C MET A 45 -8.89 3.84 -3.47
N ILE A 46 -8.02 3.66 -2.46
CA ILE A 46 -8.09 2.46 -1.62
C ILE A 46 -9.38 2.42 -0.79
N GLY A 47 -9.81 3.56 -0.23
CA GLY A 47 -11.07 3.67 0.50
C GLY A 47 -12.26 3.39 -0.41
N TRP A 48 -12.26 3.89 -1.65
CA TRP A 48 -13.30 3.59 -2.63
C TRP A 48 -13.31 2.11 -3.03
N TRP A 49 -12.16 1.49 -3.23
CA TRP A 49 -12.08 0.05 -3.52
C TRP A 49 -12.63 -0.80 -2.38
N ILE A 50 -12.28 -0.44 -1.15
CA ILE A 50 -12.79 -1.08 0.06
C ILE A 50 -14.30 -0.90 0.16
N GLY A 51 -14.81 0.32 -0.05
CA GLY A 51 -16.25 0.61 -0.02
C GLY A 51 -17.05 -0.18 -1.06
N ILE A 52 -16.51 -0.35 -2.28
CA ILE A 52 -17.11 -1.24 -3.29
C ILE A 52 -17.13 -2.69 -2.79
N GLY A 53 -16.03 -3.15 -2.19
CA GLY A 53 -15.97 -4.48 -1.59
C GLY A 53 -17.00 -4.69 -0.48
N GLN A 54 -17.13 -3.72 0.43
CA GLN A 54 -18.10 -3.74 1.53
C GLN A 54 -19.54 -3.69 1.04
N ALA A 55 -19.82 -2.93 -0.03
CA ALA A 55 -21.14 -2.91 -0.65
C ALA A 55 -21.53 -4.27 -1.27
N LEU A 56 -20.56 -5.04 -1.77
CA LEU A 56 -20.78 -6.33 -2.41
C LEU A 56 -20.82 -7.52 -1.44
N PHE A 57 -19.98 -7.49 -0.39
CA PHE A 57 -19.73 -8.65 0.48
C PHE A 57 -19.96 -8.34 1.97
N GLY A 58 -20.58 -7.20 2.28
CA GLY A 58 -20.76 -6.72 3.65
C GLY A 58 -19.44 -6.28 4.29
N ASP A 59 -19.53 -5.84 5.54
CA ASP A 59 -18.36 -5.42 6.29
C ASP A 59 -17.55 -6.62 6.84
N THR A 60 -16.75 -7.23 5.97
CA THR A 60 -15.93 -8.42 6.26
C THR A 60 -14.48 -8.22 5.86
N VAL A 61 -13.58 -9.07 6.38
CA VAL A 61 -12.16 -9.01 6.02
C VAL A 61 -11.92 -9.28 4.53
N PHE A 62 -12.69 -10.21 3.95
CA PHE A 62 -12.63 -10.49 2.51
C PHE A 62 -13.06 -9.26 1.68
N ALA A 63 -14.14 -8.58 2.09
CA ALA A 63 -14.66 -7.42 1.39
C ALA A 63 -13.61 -6.33 1.20
N VAL A 64 -12.87 -6.00 2.27
CA VAL A 64 -11.78 -5.01 2.27
C VAL A 64 -10.69 -5.35 1.25
N ARG A 65 -10.44 -6.64 0.99
CA ARG A 65 -9.34 -7.13 0.13
C ARG A 65 -9.79 -7.55 -1.28
N ALA A 66 -11.09 -7.59 -1.56
CA ALA A 66 -11.63 -8.19 -2.78
C ALA A 66 -11.07 -7.53 -4.05
N LEU A 67 -11.14 -6.20 -4.16
CA LEU A 67 -10.64 -5.48 -5.34
C LEU A 67 -9.11 -5.49 -5.44
N VAL A 68 -8.40 -5.61 -4.31
CA VAL A 68 -6.94 -5.77 -4.28
C VAL A 68 -6.55 -7.09 -4.97
N ILE A 69 -7.24 -8.19 -4.68
CA ILE A 69 -6.98 -9.47 -5.35
C ILE A 69 -7.25 -9.38 -6.85
N VAL A 70 -8.39 -8.77 -7.25
CA VAL A 70 -8.74 -8.56 -8.65
C VAL A 70 -7.66 -7.74 -9.35
N SER A 71 -7.13 -6.70 -8.70
CA SER A 71 -6.07 -5.86 -9.24
C SER A 71 -4.80 -6.66 -9.57
N GLY A 72 -4.46 -7.68 -8.77
CA GLY A 72 -3.32 -8.55 -9.05
C GLY A 72 -3.47 -9.36 -10.34
N VAL A 73 -4.68 -9.82 -10.65
CA VAL A 73 -4.99 -10.55 -11.89
C VAL A 73 -4.95 -9.61 -13.09
N VAL A 74 -5.66 -8.49 -13.02
CA VAL A 74 -5.70 -7.49 -14.09
C VAL A 74 -4.31 -6.92 -14.37
N GLY A 75 -3.55 -6.59 -13.32
CA GLY A 75 -2.18 -6.11 -13.41
C GLY A 75 -1.24 -7.14 -14.04
N SER A 76 -1.40 -8.43 -13.74
CA SER A 76 -0.62 -9.50 -14.38
C SER A 76 -0.91 -9.63 -15.88
N LEU A 77 -2.18 -9.49 -16.28
CA LEU A 77 -2.57 -9.51 -17.70
C LEU A 77 -2.01 -8.29 -18.45
N ALA A 78 -2.14 -7.09 -17.87
CA ALA A 78 -1.59 -5.86 -18.43
C ALA A 78 -0.06 -5.95 -18.55
N LEU A 79 0.63 -6.46 -17.52
CA LEU A 79 2.07 -6.70 -17.55
C LEU A 79 2.47 -7.68 -18.67
N TRP A 80 1.74 -8.79 -18.81
CA TRP A 80 1.99 -9.75 -19.88
C TRP A 80 1.88 -9.10 -21.26
N ARG A 81 0.84 -8.29 -21.48
CA ARG A 81 0.61 -7.60 -22.75
C ARG A 81 1.69 -6.57 -23.03
N THR A 82 2.03 -5.74 -22.04
CA THR A 82 3.11 -4.74 -22.10
C THR A 82 4.43 -5.40 -22.48
N ALA A 83 4.86 -6.40 -21.73
CA ALA A 83 6.12 -7.10 -21.97
C ALA A 83 6.11 -7.86 -23.32
N SER A 84 4.96 -8.40 -23.75
CA SER A 84 4.85 -9.09 -25.04
C SER A 84 5.08 -8.14 -26.22
N LEU A 85 4.55 -6.92 -26.13
CA LEU A 85 4.72 -5.89 -27.15
C LEU A 85 6.13 -5.29 -27.17
N LEU A 86 6.74 -5.11 -26.00
CA LEU A 86 8.07 -4.48 -25.91
C LEU A 86 9.22 -5.46 -26.14
N PHE A 87 9.11 -6.70 -25.65
CA PHE A 87 10.22 -7.64 -25.53
C PHE A 87 9.87 -9.08 -25.95
N GLY A 88 8.65 -9.33 -26.42
CA GLY A 88 8.19 -10.65 -26.89
C GLY A 88 7.59 -11.55 -25.81
N ARG A 89 6.89 -12.60 -26.26
CA ARG A 89 6.11 -13.51 -25.40
C ARG A 89 6.94 -14.25 -24.32
N PRO A 90 8.20 -14.68 -24.58
CA PRO A 90 9.02 -15.29 -23.54
C PRO A 90 9.30 -14.33 -22.38
N ALA A 91 9.63 -13.07 -22.67
CA ALA A 91 9.88 -12.06 -21.66
C ALA A 91 8.61 -11.78 -20.85
N ALA A 92 7.45 -11.71 -21.52
CA ALA A 92 6.16 -11.54 -20.86
C ALA A 92 5.83 -12.64 -19.86
N GLY A 93 6.07 -13.91 -20.22
CA GLY A 93 5.88 -15.03 -19.31
C GLY A 93 6.73 -14.92 -18.05
N TRP A 94 8.01 -14.57 -18.23
CA TRP A 94 8.93 -14.36 -17.11
C TRP A 94 8.59 -13.12 -16.27
N SER A 95 8.16 -12.02 -16.89
CA SER A 95 7.77 -10.80 -16.15
C SER A 95 6.62 -11.07 -15.18
N VAL A 96 5.59 -11.81 -15.63
CA VAL A 96 4.46 -12.17 -14.76
C VAL A 96 4.89 -13.10 -13.63
N LEU A 97 5.74 -14.09 -13.93
CA LEU A 97 6.27 -15.00 -12.92
C LEU A 97 7.12 -14.26 -11.89
N PHE A 98 8.01 -13.37 -12.33
CA PHE A 98 8.87 -12.59 -11.43
C PHE A 98 8.08 -11.59 -10.58
N LEU A 99 7.06 -10.94 -11.14
CA LEU A 99 6.20 -10.06 -10.35
C LEU A 99 5.52 -10.87 -9.23
N ASN A 100 4.87 -11.98 -9.57
CA ASN A 100 4.12 -12.79 -8.60
C ASN A 100 5.03 -13.57 -7.63
N ALA A 101 6.30 -13.80 -7.99
CA ALA A 101 7.31 -14.39 -7.12
C ALA A 101 8.15 -13.35 -6.34
N SER A 102 7.94 -12.05 -6.57
CA SER A 102 8.48 -11.02 -5.67
C SER A 102 7.82 -11.16 -4.30
N LEU A 103 8.56 -10.94 -3.21
CA LEU A 103 7.99 -11.06 -1.88
C LEU A 103 6.92 -10.01 -1.62
N LEU A 104 7.09 -8.80 -2.16
CA LEU A 104 6.09 -7.73 -2.05
C LEU A 104 4.72 -8.15 -2.62
N VAL A 105 4.67 -8.66 -3.86
CA VAL A 105 3.38 -8.99 -4.50
C VAL A 105 2.94 -10.42 -4.18
N GLY A 106 3.88 -11.34 -4.00
CA GLY A 106 3.61 -12.73 -3.63
C GLY A 106 3.00 -12.86 -2.24
N ILE A 107 3.50 -12.10 -1.27
CA ILE A 107 2.99 -12.07 0.12
C ILE A 107 2.01 -10.92 0.30
N GLY A 108 2.46 -9.69 0.03
CA GLY A 108 1.70 -8.46 0.30
C GLY A 108 0.55 -8.21 -0.67
N GLY A 109 0.38 -9.03 -1.72
CA GLY A 109 -0.70 -8.88 -2.70
C GLY A 109 -2.12 -9.20 -2.18
N ILE A 110 -2.28 -9.43 -0.87
CA ILE A 110 -3.57 -9.48 -0.18
C ILE A 110 -3.86 -8.21 0.64
N LEU A 111 -2.86 -7.37 0.89
CA LEU A 111 -2.98 -6.23 1.80
C LEU A 111 -3.69 -5.06 1.11
N ALA A 112 -4.78 -4.61 1.71
CA ALA A 112 -5.55 -3.46 1.23
C ALA A 112 -4.92 -2.13 1.67
N THR A 113 -3.84 -1.74 0.99
CA THR A 113 -3.17 -0.45 1.15
C THR A 113 -3.22 0.37 -0.14
N PRO A 114 -2.90 1.68 -0.10
CA PRO A 114 -2.77 2.51 -1.31
C PRO A 114 -1.77 1.97 -2.35
N ASP A 115 -0.86 1.07 -1.96
CA ASP A 115 0.12 0.50 -2.87
C ASP A 115 -0.53 -0.36 -3.96
N ALA A 116 -1.52 -1.20 -3.62
CA ALA A 116 -2.19 -2.07 -4.58
C ALA A 116 -2.81 -1.32 -5.77
N PRO A 117 -3.69 -0.30 -5.57
CA PRO A 117 -4.19 0.49 -6.68
C PRO A 117 -3.08 1.27 -7.40
N SER A 118 -2.07 1.77 -6.68
CA SER A 118 -0.96 2.50 -7.33
C SER A 118 -0.13 1.61 -8.26
N VAL A 119 0.13 0.35 -7.88
CA VAL A 119 0.81 -0.66 -8.72
C VAL A 119 -0.04 -0.96 -9.97
N LEU A 120 -1.35 -1.18 -9.79
CA LEU A 120 -2.25 -1.46 -10.91
C LEU A 120 -2.26 -0.30 -11.90
N PHE A 121 -2.55 0.92 -11.44
CA PHE A 121 -2.74 2.06 -12.33
C PHE A 121 -1.44 2.58 -12.94
N TRP A 122 -0.30 2.43 -12.25
CA TRP A 122 1.01 2.61 -12.87
C TRP A 122 1.23 1.59 -14.00
N GLY A 123 0.95 0.31 -13.74
CA GLY A 123 1.05 -0.77 -14.73
C GLY A 123 0.12 -0.58 -15.93
N LEU A 124 -1.13 -0.18 -15.71
CA LEU A 124 -2.11 0.10 -16.76
C LEU A 124 -1.73 1.33 -17.60
N SER A 125 -1.10 2.34 -16.97
CA SER A 125 -0.54 3.48 -17.69
C SER A 125 0.63 3.07 -18.59
N LEU A 126 1.53 2.20 -18.11
CA LEU A 126 2.60 1.62 -18.93
C LEU A 126 2.06 0.74 -20.07
N TRP A 127 1.00 -0.01 -19.81
CA TRP A 127 0.30 -0.78 -20.84
C TRP A 127 -0.28 0.13 -21.93
N ALA A 128 -1.02 1.17 -21.55
CA ALA A 128 -1.58 2.14 -22.49
C ALA A 128 -0.50 2.89 -23.29
N LEU A 129 0.62 3.27 -22.66
CA LEU A 129 1.80 3.83 -23.35
C LEU A 129 2.41 2.85 -24.35
N THR A 130 2.42 1.57 -24.02
CA THR A 130 2.94 0.54 -24.90
C THR A 130 2.02 0.29 -26.09
N GLU A 131 0.70 0.27 -25.88
CA GLU A 131 -0.27 0.18 -26.96
C GLU A 131 -0.24 1.41 -27.87
N LEU A 132 -0.11 2.63 -27.31
CA LEU A 132 0.16 3.86 -28.07
C LEU A 132 1.39 3.68 -28.96
N SER A 133 2.48 3.19 -28.37
CA SER A 133 3.75 3.02 -29.06
C SER A 133 3.70 1.94 -30.15
N ALA A 134 2.92 0.87 -29.96
CA ALA A 134 2.80 -0.23 -30.92
C ALA A 134 1.82 0.11 -32.04
N SER A 135 0.62 0.57 -31.70
CA SER A 135 -0.46 0.85 -32.66
C SER A 135 -0.32 2.18 -33.39
N LYS A 136 0.49 3.11 -32.84
CA LYS A 136 0.56 4.51 -33.26
C LYS A 136 -0.80 5.24 -33.24
N ASN A 137 -1.77 4.74 -32.49
CA ASN A 137 -3.07 5.38 -32.32
C ASN A 137 -3.02 6.42 -31.19
N ALA A 138 -3.17 7.70 -31.53
CA ALA A 138 -3.11 8.83 -30.59
C ALA A 138 -4.17 8.78 -29.48
N ASN A 139 -5.30 8.09 -29.70
CA ASN A 139 -6.38 8.01 -28.71
C ASN A 139 -5.97 7.29 -27.42
N TRP A 140 -4.89 6.50 -27.45
CA TRP A 140 -4.31 5.93 -26.24
C TRP A 140 -3.86 6.97 -25.22
N TRP A 141 -3.57 8.22 -25.63
CA TRP A 141 -3.30 9.31 -24.68
C TRP A 141 -4.45 9.57 -23.72
N LEU A 142 -5.70 9.38 -24.14
CA LEU A 142 -6.86 9.50 -23.25
C LEU A 142 -6.85 8.39 -22.20
N MET A 143 -6.56 7.15 -22.60
CA MET A 143 -6.43 6.02 -21.67
C MET A 143 -5.23 6.20 -20.72
N ILE A 144 -4.09 6.70 -21.22
CA ILE A 144 -2.92 7.03 -20.39
C ILE A 144 -3.30 8.07 -19.34
N GLY A 145 -4.00 9.13 -19.75
CA GLY A 145 -4.51 10.17 -18.86
C GLY A 145 -5.46 9.63 -17.79
N LEU A 146 -6.43 8.82 -18.18
CA LEU A 146 -7.37 8.18 -17.26
C LEU A 146 -6.66 7.27 -16.24
N MET A 147 -5.77 6.38 -16.71
CA MET A 147 -5.06 5.46 -15.82
C MET A 147 -4.08 6.20 -14.91
N ALA A 148 -3.37 7.21 -15.40
CA ALA A 148 -2.48 8.02 -14.58
C ALA A 148 -3.26 8.84 -13.54
N GLY A 149 -4.41 9.41 -13.92
CA GLY A 149 -5.32 10.09 -13.01
C GLY A 149 -5.84 9.18 -11.90
N CYS A 150 -6.28 7.96 -12.24
CA CYS A 150 -6.64 6.94 -11.24
C CYS A 150 -5.45 6.54 -10.36
N GLY A 151 -4.23 6.53 -10.91
CA GLY A 151 -3.02 6.29 -10.12
C GLY A 151 -2.71 7.43 -9.15
N LEU A 152 -2.94 8.70 -9.52
CA LEU A 152 -2.83 9.84 -8.62
C LEU A 152 -3.88 9.79 -7.51
N LEU A 153 -5.08 9.30 -7.81
CA LEU A 153 -6.12 8.99 -6.81
C LEU A 153 -5.74 7.83 -5.89
N ALA A 154 -4.73 7.04 -6.23
CA ALA A 154 -4.20 5.97 -5.37
C ALA A 154 -3.04 6.44 -4.51
N LYS A 155 -2.04 7.10 -5.12
CA LYS A 155 -0.84 7.55 -4.40
C LYS A 155 -0.19 8.71 -5.15
N TYR A 156 0.19 9.76 -4.41
CA TYR A 156 0.86 10.93 -4.97
C TYR A 156 2.15 10.59 -5.74
N SER A 157 2.81 9.48 -5.42
CA SER A 157 4.01 9.02 -6.12
C SER A 157 3.79 8.75 -7.61
N VAL A 158 2.54 8.56 -8.07
CA VAL A 158 2.25 8.39 -9.50
C VAL A 158 2.57 9.64 -10.32
N LEU A 159 2.70 10.82 -9.68
CA LEU A 159 3.27 12.03 -10.29
C LEU A 159 4.60 11.75 -11.02
N PHE A 160 5.46 10.92 -10.43
CA PHE A 160 6.77 10.61 -11.00
C PHE A 160 6.68 9.81 -12.32
N LEU A 161 5.58 9.08 -12.54
CA LEU A 161 5.31 8.46 -13.84
C LEU A 161 5.11 9.53 -14.92
N GLY A 162 4.37 10.60 -14.60
CA GLY A 162 4.18 11.74 -15.50
C GLY A 162 5.51 12.39 -15.89
N ALA A 163 6.40 12.61 -14.91
CA ALA A 163 7.76 13.08 -15.18
C ALA A 163 8.52 12.12 -16.11
N GLY A 164 8.38 10.82 -15.90
CA GLY A 164 9.01 9.80 -16.74
C GLY A 164 8.47 9.73 -18.17
N ILE A 165 7.17 9.96 -18.37
CA ILE A 165 6.54 10.11 -19.69
C ILE A 165 7.12 11.32 -20.42
N VAL A 166 7.27 12.45 -19.73
CA VAL A 166 7.89 13.66 -20.31
C VAL A 166 9.34 13.38 -20.70
N LEU A 167 10.13 12.71 -19.85
CA LEU A 167 11.49 12.30 -20.18
C LEU A 167 11.52 11.42 -21.43
N TRP A 168 10.62 10.43 -21.55
CA TRP A 168 10.51 9.59 -22.74
C TRP A 168 10.15 10.38 -24.00
N LEU A 169 9.17 11.29 -23.92
CA LEU A 169 8.75 12.17 -25.02
C LEU A 169 9.90 13.06 -25.53
N VAL A 170 10.76 13.56 -24.63
CA VAL A 170 11.92 14.39 -24.99
C VAL A 170 13.07 13.53 -25.52
N TRP A 171 13.33 12.39 -24.89
CA TRP A 171 14.49 11.55 -25.17
C TRP A 171 14.38 10.77 -26.49
N VAL A 172 13.22 10.16 -26.76
CA VAL A 172 13.00 9.29 -27.93
C VAL A 172 12.55 10.14 -29.13
N PRO A 173 13.30 10.20 -30.25
CA PRO A 173 12.96 11.04 -31.40
C PRO A 173 11.55 10.79 -31.94
N ASP A 174 11.17 9.52 -32.10
CA ASP A 174 9.83 9.13 -32.60
C ASP A 174 8.70 9.52 -31.66
N ALA A 175 8.96 9.64 -30.35
CA ALA A 175 7.98 10.02 -29.36
C ALA A 175 7.66 11.52 -29.39
N ARG A 176 8.59 12.37 -29.83
CA ARG A 176 8.43 13.84 -29.88
C ARG A 176 7.26 14.29 -30.74
N ARG A 177 6.85 13.49 -31.73
CA ARG A 177 5.70 13.81 -32.59
C ARG A 177 4.40 13.97 -31.79
N TRP A 178 4.29 13.31 -30.64
CA TRP A 178 3.09 13.34 -29.80
C TRP A 178 2.82 14.70 -29.17
N TRP A 179 3.83 15.57 -29.04
CA TRP A 179 3.64 16.95 -28.58
C TRP A 179 2.65 17.75 -29.43
N ARG A 180 2.51 17.38 -30.71
CA ARG A 180 1.59 18.02 -31.66
C ARG A 180 0.17 17.46 -31.61
N CYS A 181 -0.04 16.36 -30.88
CA CYS A 181 -1.34 15.70 -30.80
C CYS A 181 -2.16 16.32 -29.66
N TRP A 182 -3.36 16.81 -29.97
CA TRP A 182 -4.28 17.32 -28.95
C TRP A 182 -4.64 16.25 -27.92
N GLN A 183 -4.62 14.97 -28.30
CA GLN A 183 -4.94 13.85 -27.41
C GLN A 183 -3.96 13.74 -26.24
N LEU A 184 -2.67 14.09 -26.42
CA LEU A 184 -1.69 14.15 -25.33
C LEU A 184 -2.16 15.12 -24.25
N TRP A 185 -2.53 16.33 -24.67
CA TRP A 185 -2.98 17.39 -23.79
C TRP A 185 -4.35 17.10 -23.18
N ALA A 186 -5.29 16.55 -23.95
CA ALA A 186 -6.58 16.09 -23.45
C ALA A 186 -6.43 14.93 -22.46
N GLY A 187 -5.47 14.03 -22.65
CA GLY A 187 -5.11 13.00 -21.68
C GLY A 187 -4.56 13.60 -20.38
N GLY A 188 -3.66 14.58 -20.48
CA GLY A 188 -3.17 15.34 -19.31
C GLY A 188 -4.29 16.05 -18.56
N LEU A 189 -5.21 16.70 -19.28
CA LEU A 189 -6.40 17.31 -18.70
C LEU A 189 -7.31 16.27 -18.03
N LEU A 190 -7.52 15.11 -18.66
CA LEU A 190 -8.31 14.02 -18.07
C LEU A 190 -7.67 13.50 -16.77
N ALA A 191 -6.35 13.35 -16.72
CA ALA A 191 -5.65 12.97 -15.50
C ALA A 191 -5.87 14.01 -14.38
N LEU A 192 -5.80 15.30 -14.73
CA LEU A 192 -6.07 16.40 -13.80
C LEU A 192 -7.53 16.41 -13.33
N LEU A 193 -8.50 16.17 -14.22
CA LEU A 193 -9.91 16.08 -13.87
C LEU A 193 -10.17 14.90 -12.91
N CYS A 194 -9.57 13.72 -13.17
CA CYS A 194 -9.63 12.60 -12.24
C CYS A 194 -9.04 12.96 -10.87
N PHE A 195 -7.92 13.69 -10.83
CA PHE A 195 -7.27 14.09 -9.58
C PHE A 195 -7.91 15.32 -8.90
N SER A 196 -8.77 16.07 -9.60
CA SER A 196 -9.38 17.30 -9.10
C SER A 196 -10.15 17.17 -7.78
N PRO A 197 -10.81 16.04 -7.43
CA PRO A 197 -11.46 15.91 -6.13
C PRO A 197 -10.46 15.95 -4.97
N VAL A 198 -9.23 15.45 -5.18
CA VAL A 198 -8.16 15.47 -4.18
C VAL A 198 -7.62 16.88 -3.99
N LEU A 199 -7.50 17.64 -5.07
CA LEU A 199 -7.12 19.06 -5.02
C LEU A 199 -8.17 19.88 -4.27
N TYR A 200 -9.44 19.69 -4.59
CA TYR A 200 -10.54 20.36 -3.91
C TYR A 200 -10.59 20.01 -2.41
N TRP A 201 -10.49 18.73 -2.06
CA TRP A 201 -10.47 18.30 -0.66
C TRP A 201 -9.29 18.92 0.08
N ASN A 202 -8.08 18.90 -0.49
CA ASN A 202 -6.93 19.52 0.17
C ASN A 202 -7.10 21.04 0.31
N HIS A 203 -7.61 21.72 -0.71
CA HIS A 203 -7.90 23.16 -0.61
C HIS A 203 -8.87 23.47 0.55
N ALA A 204 -9.91 22.65 0.72
CA ALA A 204 -10.88 22.79 1.81
C ALA A 204 -10.32 22.43 3.21
N HIS A 205 -9.14 21.81 3.28
CA HIS A 205 -8.50 21.36 4.53
C HIS A 205 -7.05 21.86 4.62
N ASP A 206 -6.80 23.09 4.17
CA ASP A 206 -5.51 23.79 4.29
C ASP A 206 -4.30 22.98 3.79
N TRP A 207 -4.48 22.16 2.75
CA TRP A 207 -3.44 21.33 2.14
C TRP A 207 -2.76 20.33 3.08
N VAL A 208 -3.43 19.98 4.18
CA VAL A 208 -2.87 19.18 5.29
C VAL A 208 -2.29 17.82 4.84
N SER A 209 -2.92 17.15 3.87
CA SER A 209 -2.40 15.88 3.34
C SER A 209 -1.11 16.09 2.54
N PHE A 210 -1.03 17.17 1.74
CA PHE A 210 0.18 17.48 0.98
C PHE A 210 1.33 17.90 1.89
N TYR A 211 1.09 18.69 2.93
CA TYR A 211 2.11 19.00 3.94
C TYR A 211 2.62 17.75 4.64
N LYS A 212 1.75 16.81 5.00
CA LYS A 212 2.17 15.54 5.57
C LYS A 212 3.06 14.71 4.63
N GLN A 213 2.75 14.71 3.33
CA GLN A 213 3.44 13.87 2.35
C GLN A 213 4.75 14.48 1.84
N PHE A 214 4.79 15.80 1.64
CA PHE A 214 5.94 16.50 1.06
C PHE A 214 6.73 17.32 2.08
N GLY A 215 6.13 17.75 3.20
CA GLY A 215 6.76 18.60 4.22
C GLY A 215 7.84 17.92 5.06
N ARG A 216 8.04 16.60 4.89
CA ARG A 216 9.13 15.83 5.53
C ARG A 216 10.43 15.81 4.70
N ALA A 217 10.39 16.26 3.45
CA ALA A 217 11.58 16.33 2.61
C ALA A 217 12.34 17.64 2.87
N GLY A 218 13.44 17.58 3.64
CA GLY A 218 14.41 18.67 3.74
C GLY A 218 14.52 19.39 5.10
N THR A 219 13.89 18.90 6.16
CA THR A 219 14.00 19.51 7.51
C THR A 219 15.15 18.94 8.36
N GLU A 220 15.74 17.82 7.95
CA GLU A 220 16.88 17.17 8.61
C GLU A 220 18.13 17.22 7.73
N GLY A 221 19.33 17.21 8.32
CA GLY A 221 20.59 17.20 7.58
C GLY A 221 20.79 15.93 6.75
N TYR A 222 21.69 15.99 5.74
CA TYR A 222 22.01 14.84 4.90
C TYR A 222 22.69 13.70 5.69
N THR A 223 22.26 12.45 5.48
CA THR A 223 22.82 11.23 6.06
C THR A 223 22.76 10.06 5.08
N ALA A 224 23.84 9.27 4.99
CA ALA A 224 23.87 8.06 4.16
C ALA A 224 23.29 6.82 4.89
N ARG A 225 22.89 6.94 6.16
CA ARG A 225 22.47 5.81 7.02
C ARG A 225 21.33 4.99 6.44
N TYR A 226 20.34 5.63 5.81
CA TYR A 226 19.15 4.94 5.33
C TYR A 226 19.29 4.39 3.91
N VAL A 227 20.36 4.75 3.19
CA VAL A 227 20.57 4.28 1.81
C VAL A 227 20.77 2.76 1.76
N PRO A 228 21.68 2.13 2.55
CA PRO A 228 21.83 0.67 2.55
C PRO A 228 20.57 -0.04 3.01
N GLU A 229 19.83 0.56 3.94
CA GLU A 229 18.56 0.02 4.42
C GLU A 229 17.50 -0.01 3.32
N PHE A 230 17.34 1.10 2.59
CA PHE A 230 16.43 1.19 1.45
C PHE A 230 16.80 0.18 0.35
N LEU A 231 18.09 0.09 -0.01
CA LEU A 231 18.56 -0.86 -1.02
C LEU A 231 18.35 -2.31 -0.56
N GLY A 232 18.66 -2.62 0.69
CA GLY A 232 18.43 -3.95 1.28
C GLY A 232 16.94 -4.32 1.29
N ALA A 233 16.07 -3.38 1.66
CA ALA A 233 14.63 -3.56 1.64
C ALA A 233 14.09 -3.78 0.21
N LEU A 234 14.56 -3.00 -0.76
CA LEU A 234 14.19 -3.15 -2.18
C LEU A 234 14.61 -4.52 -2.73
N ILE A 235 15.85 -4.95 -2.47
CA ILE A 235 16.38 -6.26 -2.89
C ILE A 235 15.60 -7.40 -2.24
N GLY A 236 15.36 -7.30 -0.93
CA GLY A 236 14.61 -8.30 -0.17
C GLY A 236 13.19 -8.46 -0.69
N LEU A 237 12.45 -7.35 -0.81
CA LEU A 237 11.06 -7.36 -1.27
C LEU A 237 10.92 -7.78 -2.74
N LEU A 238 11.89 -7.46 -3.60
CA LEU A 238 11.88 -7.91 -4.98
C LEU A 238 12.16 -9.41 -5.11
N ASN A 239 12.68 -10.06 -4.06
CA ASN A 239 13.39 -11.35 -4.06
C ASN A 239 14.86 -11.16 -4.51
N PRO A 240 15.86 -11.50 -3.68
CA PRO A 240 17.27 -11.26 -4.00
C PRO A 240 17.74 -11.86 -5.32
N LEU A 241 17.24 -13.04 -5.70
CA LEU A 241 17.62 -13.67 -6.97
C LEU A 241 17.03 -12.92 -8.16
N ILE A 242 15.79 -12.45 -8.05
CA ILE A 242 15.12 -11.64 -9.07
C ILE A 242 15.76 -10.25 -9.14
N ALA A 243 16.19 -9.68 -8.01
CA ALA A 243 16.85 -8.38 -7.96
C ALA A 243 18.19 -8.37 -8.72
N VAL A 244 18.99 -9.45 -8.61
CA VAL A 244 20.23 -9.60 -9.40
C VAL A 244 19.91 -9.62 -10.91
N LEU A 245 18.89 -10.37 -11.31
CA LEU A 245 18.46 -10.43 -12.72
C LEU A 245 17.92 -9.09 -13.20
N ALA A 246 17.15 -8.39 -12.37
CA ALA A 246 16.63 -7.06 -12.66
C ALA A 246 17.77 -6.07 -12.87
N ALA A 247 18.76 -6.04 -11.98
CA ALA A 247 19.93 -5.18 -12.11
C ALA A 247 20.71 -5.46 -13.40
N ALA A 248 20.95 -6.74 -13.72
CA ALA A 248 21.61 -7.13 -14.96
C ALA A 248 20.81 -6.70 -16.21
N GLY A 249 19.48 -6.86 -16.16
CA GLY A 249 18.57 -6.42 -17.21
C GLY A 249 18.53 -4.91 -17.40
N SER A 250 18.57 -4.14 -16.31
CA SER A 250 18.69 -2.68 -16.34
C SER A 250 19.97 -2.26 -17.07
N ILE A 251 21.09 -2.93 -16.81
CA ILE A 251 22.37 -2.67 -17.49
C ILE A 251 22.27 -3.01 -18.99
N THR A 252 21.61 -4.11 -19.36
CA THR A 252 21.38 -4.47 -20.77
C THR A 252 20.51 -3.41 -21.46
N LEU A 253 19.39 -3.02 -20.85
CA LEU A 253 18.47 -2.02 -21.38
C LEU A 253 19.09 -0.63 -21.46
N PHE A 254 20.07 -0.32 -20.59
CA PHE A 254 20.76 0.97 -20.62
C PHE A 254 21.50 1.22 -21.95
N LYS A 255 21.96 0.17 -22.63
CA LYS A 255 22.53 0.28 -23.99
C LYS A 255 21.47 0.76 -24.99
N GLY A 256 20.26 0.18 -24.94
CA GLY A 256 19.12 0.60 -25.75
C GLY A 256 18.65 2.02 -25.40
N LEU A 257 18.66 2.41 -24.13
CA LEU A 257 18.39 3.79 -23.70
C LEU A 257 19.37 4.78 -24.33
N ARG A 258 20.67 4.48 -24.32
CA ARG A 258 21.70 5.32 -24.98
C ARG A 258 21.49 5.43 -26.48
N ALA A 259 21.09 4.33 -27.11
CA ALA A 259 20.70 4.29 -28.52
C ALA A 259 19.32 4.92 -28.81
N ARG A 260 18.63 5.43 -27.77
CA ARG A 260 17.28 6.00 -27.83
C ARG A 260 16.22 5.03 -28.38
N GLU A 261 16.46 3.73 -28.19
CA GLU A 261 15.50 2.69 -28.52
C GLU A 261 14.24 2.87 -27.69
N ASN A 262 13.08 2.82 -28.35
CA ASN A 262 11.83 3.13 -27.72
C ASN A 262 11.47 2.21 -26.54
N ALA A 263 11.61 0.90 -26.70
CA ALA A 263 11.21 -0.07 -25.66
C ALA A 263 12.05 0.08 -24.37
N ALA A 264 13.37 0.18 -24.52
CA ALA A 264 14.29 0.36 -23.40
C ALA A 264 14.11 1.73 -22.73
N SER A 265 13.92 2.77 -23.53
CA SER A 265 13.75 4.15 -23.07
C SER A 265 12.44 4.33 -22.32
N LEU A 266 11.32 3.80 -22.84
CA LEU A 266 10.01 3.83 -22.19
C LEU A 266 10.08 3.16 -20.80
N LEU A 267 10.66 1.97 -20.73
CA LEU A 267 10.76 1.22 -19.47
C LEU A 267 11.64 1.92 -18.44
N LEU A 268 12.85 2.37 -18.82
CA LEU A 268 13.80 2.95 -17.87
C LEU A 268 13.42 4.37 -17.45
N LEU A 269 12.97 5.22 -18.38
CA LEU A 269 12.67 6.62 -18.08
C LEU A 269 11.38 6.79 -17.29
N THR A 270 10.44 5.85 -17.36
CA THR A 270 9.25 5.87 -16.51
C THR A 270 9.55 5.47 -15.06
N VAL A 271 10.59 4.65 -14.82
CA VAL A 271 11.02 4.24 -13.47
C VAL A 271 11.94 5.27 -12.83
N LEU A 272 12.82 5.88 -13.62
CA LEU A 272 13.96 6.66 -13.14
C LEU A 272 13.58 7.81 -12.19
N PRO A 273 12.59 8.68 -12.48
CA PRO A 273 12.28 9.82 -11.60
C PRO A 273 11.89 9.39 -10.19
N PHE A 274 11.06 8.35 -10.06
CA PHE A 274 10.62 7.90 -8.75
C PHE A 274 11.75 7.21 -8.00
N LEU A 275 12.56 6.40 -8.69
CA LEU A 275 13.71 5.76 -8.06
C LEU A 275 14.74 6.78 -7.56
N LEU A 276 15.02 7.83 -8.35
CA LEU A 276 15.90 8.92 -7.95
C LEU A 276 15.34 9.69 -6.75
N TYR A 277 14.03 9.96 -6.74
CA TYR A 277 13.37 10.57 -5.59
C TYR A 277 13.52 9.72 -4.32
N LEU A 278 13.31 8.41 -4.39
CA LEU A 278 13.45 7.52 -3.23
C LEU A 278 14.89 7.46 -2.72
N VAL A 279 15.88 7.43 -3.62
CA VAL A 279 17.29 7.50 -3.25
C VAL A 279 17.60 8.85 -2.58
N TYR A 280 17.13 9.95 -3.14
CA TYR A 280 17.30 11.29 -2.56
C TYR A 280 16.61 11.40 -1.19
N HIS A 281 15.39 10.88 -1.05
CA HIS A 281 14.68 10.86 0.22
C HIS A 281 15.43 10.05 1.29
N SER A 282 16.04 8.92 0.88
CA SER A 282 16.86 8.09 1.78
C SER A 282 18.14 8.77 2.28
N LEU A 283 18.50 9.92 1.70
CA LEU A 283 19.59 10.77 2.22
C LEU A 283 19.16 11.66 3.39
N HIS A 284 17.88 11.69 3.75
CA HIS A 284 17.36 12.54 4.83
C HIS A 284 16.54 11.74 5.83
N SER A 285 15.77 10.76 5.34
CA SER A 285 14.84 10.02 6.18
C SER A 285 14.67 8.57 5.71
N ARG A 286 14.19 7.73 6.61
CA ARG A 286 13.94 6.32 6.32
C ARG A 286 12.81 6.17 5.28
N VAL A 287 13.12 5.51 4.16
CA VAL A 287 12.11 5.10 3.16
C VAL A 287 11.45 3.81 3.62
N GLN A 288 10.13 3.78 3.70
CA GLN A 288 9.42 2.54 4.00
C GLN A 288 9.58 1.55 2.82
N ALA A 289 9.77 0.28 3.16
CA ALA A 289 10.15 -0.76 2.20
C ALA A 289 9.16 -0.92 1.04
N ASN A 290 7.87 -0.70 1.28
CA ASN A 290 6.79 -0.79 0.29
C ASN A 290 6.67 0.44 -0.64
N TRP A 291 7.28 1.58 -0.33
CA TRP A 291 7.17 2.78 -1.16
C TRP A 291 7.51 2.59 -2.66
N PRO A 292 8.55 1.82 -3.06
CA PRO A 292 8.84 1.55 -4.46
C PRO A 292 7.85 0.58 -5.14
N ALA A 293 6.80 0.11 -4.48
CA ALA A 293 5.86 -0.88 -5.01
C ALA A 293 5.43 -0.65 -6.47
N PRO A 294 5.03 0.56 -6.91
CA PRO A 294 4.65 0.82 -8.30
C PRO A 294 5.72 0.47 -9.36
N LEU A 295 6.99 0.40 -8.97
CA LEU A 295 8.12 0.10 -9.86
C LEU A 295 8.32 -1.41 -10.07
N PHE A 296 7.72 -2.27 -9.25
CA PHE A 296 7.95 -3.72 -9.29
C PHE A 296 7.56 -4.38 -10.62
N PRO A 297 6.46 -4.02 -11.30
CA PRO A 297 6.19 -4.53 -12.65
C PRO A 297 7.31 -4.23 -13.64
N ALA A 298 7.94 -3.05 -13.54
CA ALA A 298 9.05 -2.67 -14.38
C ALA A 298 10.33 -3.44 -14.03
N PHE A 299 10.65 -3.62 -12.75
CA PHE A 299 11.78 -4.45 -12.31
C PHE A 299 11.63 -5.92 -12.77
N ALA A 300 10.40 -6.46 -12.72
CA ALA A 300 10.11 -7.79 -13.24
C ALA A 300 10.34 -7.90 -14.76
N MET A 301 10.01 -6.85 -15.54
CA MET A 301 10.35 -6.79 -16.97
C MET A 301 11.86 -6.72 -17.20
N MET A 302 12.59 -5.91 -16.43
CA MET A 302 14.05 -5.83 -16.52
C MET A 302 14.69 -7.21 -16.30
N ALA A 303 14.28 -7.91 -15.24
CA ALA A 303 14.75 -9.27 -14.97
C ALA A 303 14.43 -10.25 -16.10
N ALA A 304 13.22 -10.17 -16.66
CA ALA A 304 12.80 -11.01 -17.76
C ALA A 304 13.63 -10.79 -19.04
N VAL A 305 13.87 -9.54 -19.40
CA VAL A 305 14.68 -9.17 -20.58
C VAL A 305 16.08 -9.77 -20.51
N PHE A 306 16.72 -9.73 -19.34
CA PHE A 306 18.05 -10.30 -19.16
C PHE A 306 18.07 -11.81 -19.40
N VAL A 307 17.09 -12.54 -18.86
CA VAL A 307 16.99 -14.00 -18.97
C VAL A 307 16.66 -14.43 -20.40
N THR A 308 15.93 -13.61 -21.17
CA THR A 308 15.55 -13.95 -22.55
C THR A 308 16.61 -13.55 -23.59
N ASN A 309 17.34 -12.46 -23.41
CA ASN A 309 18.31 -11.92 -24.40
C ASN A 309 19.75 -12.45 -24.23
N ARG A 310 19.90 -13.71 -23.76
CA ARG A 310 21.12 -14.48 -23.44
C ARG A 310 22.48 -13.93 -23.92
N PRO A 311 23.45 -13.73 -23.02
CA PRO A 311 24.88 -13.91 -23.33
C PRO A 311 25.29 -15.40 -23.31
N ALA A 312 26.45 -15.76 -23.88
CA ALA A 312 27.04 -17.10 -23.78
C ALA A 312 27.16 -17.53 -22.29
N GLY A 313 26.82 -18.79 -21.96
CA GLY A 313 26.74 -19.28 -20.56
C GLY A 313 25.36 -19.21 -19.89
N GLY A 314 24.28 -19.03 -20.66
CA GLY A 314 22.91 -18.78 -20.17
C GLY A 314 22.24 -19.83 -19.27
N ALA A 315 22.84 -21.02 -19.07
CA ALA A 315 22.26 -22.06 -18.21
C ALA A 315 22.24 -21.66 -16.72
N LEU A 316 23.28 -20.97 -16.23
CA LEU A 316 23.33 -20.48 -14.85
C LEU A 316 22.20 -19.47 -14.59
N TRP A 317 22.04 -18.49 -15.48
CA TRP A 317 21.03 -17.43 -15.34
C TRP A 317 19.60 -17.98 -15.41
N GLN A 318 19.35 -19.02 -16.22
CA GLN A 318 18.06 -19.70 -16.20
C GLN A 318 17.80 -20.46 -14.90
N ARG A 319 18.82 -21.14 -14.35
CA ARG A 319 18.70 -21.80 -13.04
C ARG A 319 18.43 -20.79 -11.94
N LEU A 320 19.10 -19.62 -11.96
CA LEU A 320 18.84 -18.53 -11.01
C LEU A 320 17.44 -17.96 -11.16
N ALA A 321 16.94 -17.80 -12.39
CA ALA A 321 15.56 -17.38 -12.66
C ALA A 321 14.53 -18.37 -12.09
N GLN A 322 14.73 -19.67 -12.35
CA GLN A 322 13.86 -20.73 -11.84
C GLN A 322 13.93 -20.82 -10.31
N ALA A 323 15.12 -20.74 -9.72
CA ALA A 323 15.32 -20.70 -8.27
C ALA A 323 14.67 -19.47 -7.64
N GLY A 324 14.77 -18.30 -8.29
CA GLY A 324 14.09 -17.07 -7.87
C GLY A 324 12.58 -17.25 -7.82
N VAL A 325 11.99 -17.79 -8.89
CA VAL A 325 10.55 -18.11 -8.92
C VAL A 325 10.19 -19.13 -7.83
N ALA A 326 10.92 -20.24 -7.73
CA ALA A 326 10.64 -21.29 -6.75
C ALA A 326 10.72 -20.77 -5.31
N LEU A 327 11.75 -19.98 -4.98
CA LEU A 327 11.93 -19.34 -3.68
C LEU A 327 10.75 -18.40 -3.38
N GLY A 328 10.40 -17.52 -4.33
CA GLY A 328 9.30 -16.58 -4.17
C GLY A 328 7.97 -17.27 -3.93
N LEU A 329 7.67 -18.31 -4.71
CA LEU A 329 6.46 -19.12 -4.55
C LEU A 329 6.44 -19.85 -3.21
N ALA A 330 7.55 -20.49 -2.81
CA ALA A 330 7.65 -21.20 -1.55
C ALA A 330 7.43 -20.25 -0.36
N VAL A 331 8.09 -19.08 -0.37
CA VAL A 331 7.93 -18.08 0.69
C VAL A 331 6.50 -17.53 0.70
N ALA A 332 5.91 -17.22 -0.46
CA ALA A 332 4.52 -16.76 -0.54
C ALA A 332 3.53 -17.79 0.03
N VAL A 333 3.69 -19.08 -0.34
CA VAL A 333 2.86 -20.16 0.19
C VAL A 333 3.01 -20.29 1.70
N VAL A 334 4.25 -20.36 2.19
CA VAL A 334 4.51 -20.51 3.63
C VAL A 334 3.95 -19.33 4.41
N VAL A 335 4.21 -18.09 3.97
CA VAL A 335 3.79 -16.90 4.72
C VAL A 335 2.28 -16.70 4.65
N GLN A 336 1.60 -16.99 3.53
CA GLN A 336 0.14 -16.88 3.48
C GLN A 336 -0.57 -17.98 4.26
N LEU A 337 -0.08 -19.23 4.22
CA LEU A 337 -0.59 -20.29 5.10
C LEU A 337 -0.32 -19.94 6.56
N HIS A 338 0.86 -19.39 6.85
CA HIS A 338 1.18 -18.89 8.17
C HIS A 338 0.19 -17.82 8.58
N ALA A 339 -0.09 -16.82 7.73
CA ALA A 339 -1.04 -15.71 7.95
C ALA A 339 -2.44 -16.18 8.38
N VAL A 340 -2.92 -17.31 7.88
CA VAL A 340 -4.18 -17.92 8.31
C VAL A 340 -3.99 -18.77 9.58
N TRP A 341 -3.03 -19.70 9.54
CA TRP A 341 -2.75 -20.62 10.64
C TRP A 341 -1.33 -20.39 11.20
N PRO A 342 -1.19 -19.94 12.46
CA PRO A 342 0.12 -19.65 13.03
C PRO A 342 0.94 -20.93 13.22
N ILE A 343 1.68 -21.36 12.19
CA ILE A 343 2.60 -22.51 12.21
C ILE A 343 3.48 -22.48 13.47
N THR A 344 4.05 -21.33 13.81
CA THR A 344 4.81 -21.08 15.05
C THR A 344 4.43 -19.74 15.69
N GLY A 345 4.62 -19.58 16.99
CA GLY A 345 4.56 -18.29 17.68
C GLY A 345 5.94 -17.74 18.08
N THR A 346 7.00 -18.54 17.90
CA THR A 346 8.33 -18.29 18.50
C THR A 346 9.01 -16.99 18.06
N PHE A 347 8.66 -16.47 16.88
CA PHE A 347 9.23 -15.23 16.36
C PHE A 347 8.62 -13.97 16.99
N ALA A 348 7.53 -14.09 17.75
CA ALA A 348 6.83 -12.98 18.40
C ALA A 348 6.64 -11.78 17.46
N ARG A 349 7.05 -10.56 17.86
CA ARG A 349 6.96 -9.34 17.03
C ARG A 349 7.81 -9.34 15.76
N LYS A 350 8.76 -10.27 15.61
CA LYS A 350 9.57 -10.40 14.39
C LYS A 350 8.88 -11.25 13.32
N ASP A 351 7.78 -11.92 13.65
CA ASP A 351 6.95 -12.63 12.69
C ASP A 351 6.34 -11.63 11.69
N PRO A 352 6.50 -11.82 10.36
CA PRO A 352 5.93 -10.92 9.35
C PRO A 352 4.39 -10.85 9.39
N THR A 353 3.73 -11.80 10.05
CA THR A 353 2.28 -11.89 10.21
C THR A 353 1.78 -11.48 11.60
N PHE A 354 2.66 -10.98 12.48
CA PHE A 354 2.32 -10.72 13.89
C PHE A 354 1.12 -9.77 14.07
N GLN A 355 0.90 -8.84 13.13
CA GLN A 355 -0.22 -7.90 13.18
C GLN A 355 -1.58 -8.57 12.98
N LEU A 356 -1.63 -9.80 12.46
CA LEU A 356 -2.86 -10.52 12.16
C LEU A 356 -3.38 -11.36 13.34
N ARG A 357 -2.73 -11.29 14.51
CA ARG A 357 -2.83 -12.31 15.58
C ARG A 357 -3.45 -11.81 16.87
N GLY A 358 -4.16 -12.71 17.55
CA GLY A 358 -4.61 -12.53 18.93
C GLY A 358 -5.68 -11.46 19.12
N TRP A 359 -6.27 -10.97 18.02
CA TRP A 359 -7.28 -9.92 18.05
C TRP A 359 -8.66 -10.39 18.52
N PRO A 360 -9.17 -11.58 18.12
CA PRO A 360 -10.45 -12.07 18.64
C PRO A 360 -10.48 -12.16 20.17
N GLU A 361 -9.40 -12.64 20.80
CA GLU A 361 -9.28 -12.72 22.25
C GLU A 361 -9.27 -11.33 22.89
N ILE A 362 -8.52 -10.38 22.33
CA ILE A 362 -8.51 -8.99 22.80
C ILE A 362 -9.89 -8.34 22.68
N GLY A 363 -10.62 -8.57 21.58
CA GLY A 363 -11.98 -8.06 21.41
C GLY A 363 -12.94 -8.57 22.49
N GLN A 364 -12.88 -9.88 22.77
CA GLN A 364 -13.68 -10.50 23.83
C GLN A 364 -13.33 -9.97 25.23
N GLU A 365 -12.04 -9.82 25.54
CA GLU A 365 -11.57 -9.30 26.82
C GLU A 365 -11.97 -7.83 27.01
N VAL A 366 -11.81 -6.98 25.99
CA VAL A 366 -12.23 -5.57 26.04
C VAL A 366 -13.73 -5.45 26.21
N LYS A 367 -14.53 -6.25 25.49
CA LYS A 367 -15.99 -6.28 25.67
C LYS A 367 -16.38 -6.68 27.08
N ALA A 368 -15.80 -7.76 27.61
CA ALA A 368 -16.10 -8.23 28.98
C ALA A 368 -15.72 -7.19 30.04
N LEU A 369 -14.62 -6.45 29.83
CA LEU A 369 -14.27 -5.31 30.67
C LEU A 369 -15.27 -4.18 30.54
N ALA A 370 -15.74 -3.89 29.33
CA ALA A 370 -16.73 -2.83 29.13
C ALA A 370 -18.05 -3.14 29.83
N ASP A 371 -18.54 -4.38 29.71
CA ASP A 371 -19.74 -4.85 30.41
C ASP A 371 -19.57 -4.76 31.95
N ARG A 372 -18.39 -5.15 32.46
CA ARG A 372 -18.08 -5.11 33.90
C ARG A 372 -18.01 -3.68 34.44
N GLU A 373 -17.42 -2.77 33.68
CA GLU A 373 -17.23 -1.38 34.08
C GLU A 373 -18.42 -0.47 33.75
N GLY A 374 -19.42 -1.01 33.04
CA GLY A 374 -20.59 -0.27 32.54
C GLY A 374 -20.25 0.72 31.42
N ALA A 375 -19.17 0.49 30.67
CA ALA A 375 -18.62 1.44 29.71
C ALA A 375 -19.50 1.56 28.44
N GLY A 376 -19.85 2.80 28.07
CA GLY A 376 -20.65 3.09 26.86
C GLY A 376 -19.83 3.27 25.58
N PHE A 377 -18.50 3.37 25.68
CA PHE A 377 -17.61 3.57 24.54
C PHE A 377 -16.20 3.03 24.82
N VAL A 378 -15.45 2.83 23.74
CA VAL A 378 -14.00 2.58 23.79
C VAL A 378 -13.26 3.73 23.12
N ALA A 379 -12.20 4.21 23.76
CA ALA A 379 -11.33 5.27 23.29
C ALA A 379 -9.90 4.75 23.04
N THR A 380 -9.22 5.31 22.04
CA THR A 380 -7.83 4.99 21.69
C THR A 380 -7.06 6.25 21.29
N THR A 381 -5.74 6.13 21.10
CA THR A 381 -4.88 7.24 20.61
C THR A 381 -4.03 6.85 19.40
N SER A 382 -4.27 5.69 18.80
CA SER A 382 -3.53 5.15 17.64
C SER A 382 -4.51 4.63 16.59
N TYR A 383 -4.39 5.09 15.35
CA TYR A 383 -5.33 4.74 14.27
C TYR A 383 -5.39 3.24 14.00
N GLY A 384 -4.25 2.55 14.11
CA GLY A 384 -4.17 1.11 13.90
C GLY A 384 -4.95 0.33 14.95
N LEU A 385 -4.79 0.70 16.23
CA LEU A 385 -5.55 0.09 17.32
C LEU A 385 -7.03 0.46 17.24
N ASN A 386 -7.33 1.72 16.89
CA ASN A 386 -8.71 2.18 16.69
C ASN A 386 -9.43 1.32 15.65
N GLY A 387 -8.85 1.15 14.47
CA GLY A 387 -9.47 0.36 13.40
C GLY A 387 -9.68 -1.11 13.79
N GLN A 388 -8.74 -1.70 14.53
CA GLN A 388 -8.86 -3.09 15.00
C GLN A 388 -10.00 -3.23 16.02
N LEU A 389 -10.03 -2.38 17.05
CA LEU A 389 -11.07 -2.42 18.07
C LEU A 389 -12.45 -2.05 17.50
N ASP A 390 -12.51 -1.07 16.59
CA ASP A 390 -13.75 -0.70 15.89
C ASP A 390 -14.32 -1.91 15.14
N PHE A 391 -13.50 -2.65 14.40
CA PHE A 391 -13.97 -3.86 13.71
C PHE A 391 -14.42 -4.96 14.67
N LEU A 392 -13.68 -5.18 15.78
CA LEU A 392 -13.97 -6.22 16.76
C LEU A 392 -15.23 -5.93 17.59
N LEU A 393 -15.55 -4.65 17.81
CA LEU A 393 -16.66 -4.20 18.65
C LEU A 393 -17.80 -3.55 17.87
N LYS A 394 -17.77 -3.58 16.53
CA LYS A 394 -18.71 -2.87 15.65
C LYS A 394 -20.19 -3.12 15.93
N ASP A 395 -20.53 -4.29 16.47
CA ASP A 395 -21.90 -4.70 16.80
C ASP A 395 -22.24 -4.51 18.29
N ASP A 396 -21.27 -4.06 19.10
CA ASP A 396 -21.34 -4.01 20.55
C ASP A 396 -21.18 -2.58 21.11
N LEU A 397 -20.07 -1.90 20.76
CA LEU A 397 -19.70 -0.59 21.32
C LEU A 397 -19.01 0.31 20.29
N PRO A 398 -19.30 1.62 20.29
CA PRO A 398 -18.60 2.56 19.43
C PRO A 398 -17.15 2.77 19.91
N VAL A 399 -16.23 2.92 18.95
CA VAL A 399 -14.79 3.08 19.20
C VAL A 399 -14.28 4.40 18.60
N PHE A 400 -13.59 5.21 19.41
CA PHE A 400 -13.12 6.53 19.00
C PHE A 400 -11.63 6.72 19.22
N GLN A 401 -10.93 7.27 18.23
CA GLN A 401 -9.58 7.79 18.43
C GLN A 401 -9.66 9.23 18.94
N LEU A 402 -9.10 9.52 20.11
CA LEU A 402 -9.18 10.84 20.71
C LEU A 402 -8.26 11.87 20.03
N THR A 403 -7.17 11.39 19.42
CA THR A 403 -6.09 12.19 18.82
C THR A 403 -6.16 12.23 17.30
N GLU A 404 -5.39 13.14 16.68
CA GLU A 404 -5.26 13.27 15.21
C GLU A 404 -6.63 13.29 14.48
N ARG A 405 -7.59 14.06 15.01
CA ARG A 405 -9.00 14.00 14.58
C ARG A 405 -9.23 14.30 13.11
N ILE A 406 -8.30 15.00 12.46
CA ILE A 406 -8.27 15.19 11.00
C ILE A 406 -8.42 13.88 10.20
N ARG A 407 -8.01 12.72 10.78
CA ARG A 407 -8.15 11.39 10.18
C ARG A 407 -9.60 10.90 10.05
N TYR A 408 -10.52 11.47 10.83
CA TYR A 408 -11.88 10.95 11.02
C TYR A 408 -12.98 11.94 10.61
N ILE A 409 -12.63 13.08 10.00
CA ILE A 409 -13.58 14.14 9.62
C ILE A 409 -14.61 13.72 8.56
N MET A 410 -14.37 12.60 7.89
CA MET A 410 -15.33 12.00 6.94
C MET A 410 -16.44 11.21 7.64
N GLN A 411 -16.24 10.83 8.90
CA GLN A 411 -17.24 10.10 9.68
C GLN A 411 -18.26 11.06 10.27
N PRO A 412 -19.47 10.56 10.61
CA PRO A 412 -20.43 11.34 11.39
C PRO A 412 -19.79 11.85 12.69
N GLU A 413 -20.16 13.05 13.10
CA GLU A 413 -19.72 13.60 14.39
C GLU A 413 -20.20 12.70 15.53
N ALA A 414 -19.31 12.46 16.49
CA ALA A 414 -19.62 11.65 17.65
C ALA A 414 -20.59 12.40 18.58
N ASP A 415 -21.60 11.71 19.09
CA ASP A 415 -22.45 12.25 20.14
C ASP A 415 -21.63 12.46 21.42
N LEU A 416 -21.42 13.73 21.77
CA LEU A 416 -20.58 14.09 22.91
C LEU A 416 -21.18 13.68 24.26
N SER A 417 -22.50 13.43 24.33
CA SER A 417 -23.16 12.99 25.56
C SER A 417 -22.74 11.57 25.97
N LEU A 418 -22.27 10.76 25.01
CA LEU A 418 -21.75 9.43 25.26
C LEU A 418 -20.55 9.44 26.23
N PHE A 419 -19.77 10.52 26.22
CA PHE A 419 -18.59 10.68 27.05
C PHE A 419 -18.90 11.22 28.46
N ASP A 420 -20.16 11.54 28.76
CA ASP A 420 -20.60 11.91 30.12
C ASP A 420 -20.75 10.68 31.03
N GLY A 421 -20.87 9.49 30.44
CA GLY A 421 -20.82 8.21 31.15
C GLY A 421 -19.42 7.57 31.15
N PRO A 422 -19.27 6.44 31.84
CA PRO A 422 -18.01 5.71 31.88
C PRO A 422 -17.63 5.16 30.49
N GLY A 423 -16.34 5.14 30.20
CA GLY A 423 -15.75 4.54 29.01
C GLY A 423 -14.48 3.77 29.32
N LEU A 424 -13.98 3.02 28.33
CA LEU A 424 -12.66 2.40 28.40
C LEU A 424 -11.69 3.13 27.48
N TYR A 425 -10.51 3.45 27.98
CA TYR A 425 -9.37 3.82 27.14
C TYR A 425 -8.43 2.62 26.99
N VAL A 426 -8.17 2.23 25.75
CA VAL A 426 -7.29 1.10 25.42
C VAL A 426 -6.09 1.60 24.61
N ALA A 427 -4.88 1.24 25.05
CA ALA A 427 -3.64 1.61 24.38
C ALA A 427 -2.61 0.49 24.38
N GLU A 428 -1.77 0.45 23.35
CA GLU A 428 -0.51 -0.30 23.43
C GLU A 428 0.35 0.30 24.54
N LYS A 429 0.86 -0.53 25.46
CA LYS A 429 1.63 -0.06 26.63
C LYS A 429 2.81 0.84 26.25
N ARG A 430 3.45 0.56 25.10
CA ARG A 430 4.57 1.36 24.54
C ARG A 430 4.17 2.72 23.95
N ARG A 431 2.88 2.96 23.73
CA ARG A 431 2.29 4.18 23.15
C ARG A 431 1.19 4.75 24.07
N ASN A 432 1.20 4.38 25.34
CA ASN A 432 0.22 4.84 26.32
C ASN A 432 0.28 6.37 26.43
N ARG A 433 -0.89 7.02 26.44
CA ARG A 433 -1.06 8.47 26.60
C ARG A 433 -2.12 8.78 27.65
N GLU A 434 -2.24 7.93 28.65
CA GLU A 434 -3.15 8.08 29.80
C GLU A 434 -3.00 9.43 30.51
N GLY A 435 -1.78 9.97 30.58
CA GLY A 435 -1.52 11.29 31.17
C GLY A 435 -2.29 12.43 30.48
N ASP A 436 -2.53 12.32 29.18
CA ASP A 436 -3.28 13.32 28.42
C ASP A 436 -4.77 13.30 28.75
N LEU A 437 -5.31 12.15 29.17
CA LEU A 437 -6.74 11.94 29.43
C LEU A 437 -7.24 12.71 30.65
N ARG A 438 -6.35 13.03 31.60
CA ARG A 438 -6.68 13.80 32.81
C ARG A 438 -7.12 15.24 32.50
N ARG A 439 -6.92 15.71 31.27
CA ARG A 439 -7.47 16.99 30.78
C ARG A 439 -8.94 16.89 30.37
N SER A 440 -9.40 15.69 30.05
CA SER A 440 -10.74 15.43 29.51
C SER A 440 -11.64 14.73 30.53
N PHE A 441 -11.07 13.92 31.41
CA PHE A 441 -11.78 13.08 32.39
C PHE A 441 -11.21 13.27 33.80
N ALA A 442 -12.09 13.40 34.79
CA ALA A 442 -11.73 13.52 36.19
C ALA A 442 -11.15 12.22 36.75
N ASN A 443 -11.73 11.08 36.35
CA ASN A 443 -11.32 9.76 36.78
C ASN A 443 -10.64 9.02 35.63
N VAL A 444 -9.40 8.59 35.85
CA VAL A 444 -8.62 7.76 34.93
C VAL A 444 -7.91 6.70 35.78
N GLU A 445 -8.44 5.47 35.76
CA GLU A 445 -8.00 4.36 36.60
C GLU A 445 -7.63 3.15 35.73
N GLU A 446 -6.47 2.55 35.97
CA GLU A 446 -6.08 1.32 35.27
C GLU A 446 -6.90 0.14 35.80
N VAL A 447 -7.65 -0.53 34.93
CA VAL A 447 -8.54 -1.64 35.30
C VAL A 447 -8.07 -3.00 34.80
N ALA A 448 -7.15 -3.03 33.83
CA ALA A 448 -6.54 -4.26 33.32
C ALA A 448 -5.26 -4.01 32.51
N GLU A 449 -4.38 -5.02 32.48
CA GLU A 449 -3.34 -5.20 31.47
C GLU A 449 -3.65 -6.46 30.68
N LEU A 450 -3.88 -6.31 29.37
CA LEU A 450 -4.15 -7.42 28.45
C LEU A 450 -2.89 -7.78 27.68
N THR A 451 -2.74 -9.04 27.31
CA THR A 451 -1.60 -9.51 26.52
C THR A 451 -2.08 -10.15 25.23
N ARG A 452 -1.88 -9.45 24.11
CA ARG A 452 -2.12 -10.01 22.78
C ARG A 452 -1.07 -11.09 22.51
N LYS A 453 -1.50 -12.32 22.22
CA LYS A 453 -0.63 -13.49 22.12
C LYS A 453 -0.93 -14.35 20.90
N VAL A 454 0.01 -15.23 20.54
CA VAL A 454 -0.17 -16.28 19.54
C VAL A 454 0.51 -17.55 20.02
N LYS A 455 -0.22 -18.67 20.09
CA LYS A 455 0.28 -19.94 20.67
C LYS A 455 1.00 -19.72 22.03
N ASP A 456 0.36 -18.95 22.90
CA ASP A 456 0.87 -18.54 24.22
C ASP A 456 2.17 -17.71 24.23
N VAL A 457 2.69 -17.33 23.06
CA VAL A 457 3.79 -16.37 22.96
C VAL A 457 3.24 -14.94 22.97
N PRO A 458 3.68 -14.07 23.89
CA PRO A 458 3.23 -12.69 23.95
C PRO A 458 3.74 -11.87 22.76
N LEU A 459 2.86 -11.06 22.17
CA LEU A 459 3.14 -10.17 21.04
C LEU A 459 3.17 -8.70 21.46
N GLU A 460 2.14 -8.26 22.18
CA GLU A 460 1.97 -6.87 22.60
C GLU A 460 1.21 -6.83 23.92
N LYS A 461 1.57 -5.88 24.79
CA LYS A 461 0.81 -5.58 26.00
C LYS A 461 -0.09 -4.38 25.74
N LEU A 462 -1.36 -4.51 26.08
CA LEU A 462 -2.35 -3.44 26.05
C LEU A 462 -2.69 -3.07 27.49
N VAL A 463 -2.83 -1.79 27.75
CA VAL A 463 -3.31 -1.26 29.03
C VAL A 463 -4.72 -0.73 28.82
N VAL A 464 -5.59 -0.99 29.79
CA VAL A 464 -6.98 -0.58 29.77
C VAL A 464 -7.26 0.27 30.99
N TYR A 465 -7.73 1.49 30.75
CA TYR A 465 -8.14 2.42 31.78
C TYR A 465 -9.64 2.63 31.71
N LYS A 466 -10.31 2.70 32.86
CA LYS A 466 -11.63 3.30 32.97
C LYS A 466 -11.50 4.81 33.00
N VAL A 467 -12.29 5.48 32.16
CA VAL A 467 -12.40 6.94 32.13
C VAL A 467 -13.83 7.36 32.46
N ASP A 468 -13.98 8.37 33.31
CA ASP A 468 -15.30 8.87 33.72
C ASP A 468 -15.21 10.32 34.23
N GLY A 469 -16.35 11.00 34.29
CA GLY A 469 -16.49 12.38 34.75
C GLY A 469 -15.84 13.35 33.76
N ARG A 470 -16.46 13.54 32.58
CA ARG A 470 -15.97 14.50 31.59
C ARG A 470 -15.85 15.90 32.18
N ILE A 471 -14.66 16.47 32.14
CA ILE A 471 -14.32 17.81 32.67
C ILE A 471 -13.79 18.77 31.60
N GLY A 472 -13.52 18.27 30.40
CA GLY A 472 -12.91 19.04 29.33
C GLY A 472 -13.20 18.47 27.95
N PRO A 473 -12.62 19.08 26.90
CA PRO A 473 -12.75 18.58 25.53
C PRO A 473 -12.15 17.17 25.43
N VAL A 474 -12.93 16.25 24.85
CA VAL A 474 -12.56 14.83 24.72
C VAL A 474 -11.62 14.60 23.54
N PHE A 475 -11.86 15.32 22.45
CA PHE A 475 -11.13 15.19 21.20
C PHE A 475 -10.05 16.27 21.08
N GLU A 476 -8.88 15.90 20.56
CA GLU A 476 -7.92 16.90 20.06
C GLU A 476 -8.60 17.75 18.97
N PRO A 477 -8.34 19.07 18.94
CA PRO A 477 -8.87 19.90 17.87
C PRO A 477 -8.37 19.40 16.51
N VAL A 478 -9.19 19.62 15.48
CA VAL A 478 -8.75 19.43 14.09
C VAL A 478 -7.89 20.64 13.73
N ASP A 479 -6.63 20.63 14.16
CA ASP A 479 -5.67 21.66 13.75
C ASP A 479 -5.23 21.39 12.31
N SER A 480 -5.55 22.33 11.43
CA SER A 480 -5.16 22.32 10.02
C SER A 480 -3.85 23.06 9.75
N LYS A 481 -3.13 23.48 10.81
CA LYS A 481 -1.92 24.33 10.74
C LYS A 481 -0.65 23.63 11.20
#